data_AF-A0A0E3PRA3-F1
#
_entry.id   AF-A0A0E3PRA3-F1
#
_cell.length_a   1.000
_cell.length_b   1.000
_cell.length_c   1.000
_cell.angle_alpha   90.00
_cell.angle_beta   90.00
_cell.angle_gamma   90.00
#
_symmetry.space_group_name_H-M   'P 1'
#
loop_
_entity.id
_entity.type
_entity.pdbx_description
1 polymer ?
#
loop_
_entity_poly.entity_id
_entity_poly.type
_entity_poly.pdbx_seq_one_letter_code
_entity_poly.pdbx_strand_id
1 'polypeptide(L)'
;MNEIREVDRFECRVISVIQNLTWKGVTVEEKDTKGRVYFGRVSGEIEISPGDTFYLGVRPLYEIEDKTMRVTLYDAEDKKLDWTLV
;
A
#
# COMPACT_ATOMS: atom_id res chain seq x y z
N MET A 1 8.73 18.88 11.35
CA MET A 1 8.28 17.86 10.38
C MET A 1 8.64 16.53 11.01
N ASN A 2 7.65 15.68 11.34
CA ASN A 2 7.94 14.38 11.92
C ASN A 2 8.51 13.47 10.82
N GLU A 3 9.65 12.85 11.10
CA GLU A 3 10.30 11.89 10.22
C GLU A 3 9.42 10.62 10.14
N ILE A 4 8.97 10.26 8.94
CA ILE A 4 8.19 9.05 8.71
C ILE A 4 9.10 7.84 8.94
N ARG A 5 8.74 6.98 9.88
CA ARG A 5 9.48 5.75 10.23
C ARG A 5 8.85 4.55 9.54
N GLU A 6 9.64 3.50 9.31
CA GLU A 6 9.16 2.23 8.72
C GLU A 6 8.08 1.53 9.59
N VAL A 7 8.03 1.86 10.89
CA VAL A 7 7.00 1.38 11.83
C VAL A 7 5.70 2.18 11.74
N ASP A 8 5.71 3.35 11.10
CA ASP A 8 4.51 4.15 10.97
C ASP A 8 3.55 3.41 10.02
N ARG A 9 2.29 3.30 10.47
CA ARG A 9 1.19 2.69 9.74
C ARG A 9 0.18 3.76 9.44
N PHE A 10 0.16 4.22 8.19
CA PHE A 10 -0.79 5.22 7.74
C PHE A 10 -2.08 4.53 7.30
N GLU A 11 -3.20 4.90 7.91
CA GLU A 11 -4.51 4.37 7.55
C GLU A 11 -4.85 4.76 6.11
N CYS A 12 -5.26 3.78 5.31
CA CYS A 12 -5.66 3.99 3.93
C CYS A 12 -6.92 3.21 3.61
N ARG A 13 -7.66 3.66 2.59
CA ARG A 13 -8.91 3.05 2.15
C ARG A 13 -8.78 2.51 0.74
N VAL A 14 -9.27 1.31 0.50
CA VAL A 14 -9.35 0.75 -0.86
C VAL A 14 -10.34 1.56 -1.69
N ILE A 15 -9.89 2.07 -2.84
CA ILE A 15 -10.74 2.81 -3.79
C ILE A 15 -11.05 1.98 -5.04
N SER A 16 -10.20 1.03 -5.41
CA SER A 16 -10.46 0.12 -6.52
C SER A 16 -9.73 -1.21 -6.37
N VAL A 17 -10.34 -2.27 -6.90
CA VAL A 17 -9.78 -3.61 -6.98
C VAL A 17 -9.99 -4.13 -8.41
N ILE A 18 -8.91 -4.61 -9.02
CA ILE A 18 -8.92 -5.24 -10.34
C ILE A 18 -8.44 -6.67 -10.16
N GLN A 19 -9.32 -7.65 -10.39
CA GLN A 19 -8.96 -9.05 -10.32
C GLN A 19 -8.28 -9.52 -11.61
N ASN A 20 -7.07 -10.07 -11.47
CA ASN A 20 -6.44 -10.93 -12.47
C ASN A 20 -6.42 -12.37 -11.96
N LEU A 21 -6.07 -13.36 -12.80
CA LEU A 21 -6.15 -14.80 -12.47
C LEU A 21 -5.58 -15.15 -11.08
N THR A 22 -4.33 -14.78 -10.81
CA THR A 22 -3.62 -15.14 -9.57
C THR A 22 -3.51 -13.98 -8.58
N TRP A 23 -3.67 -12.74 -9.07
CA TRP A 23 -3.35 -11.52 -8.32
C TRP A 23 -4.46 -10.49 -8.43
N LYS A 24 -4.58 -9.65 -7.41
CA LYS A 24 -5.40 -8.46 -7.37
C LYS A 24 -4.52 -7.21 -7.54
N GLY A 25 -4.91 -6.35 -8.45
CA GLY A 25 -4.49 -4.95 -8.48
C GLY A 25 -5.34 -4.17 -7.49
N VAL A 26 -4.73 -3.56 -6.47
CA VAL A 26 -5.43 -2.80 -5.43
C VAL A 26 -4.92 -1.37 -5.44
N THR A 27 -5.84 -0.41 -5.60
CA THR A 27 -5.52 1.02 -5.38
C THR A 27 -6.10 1.45 -4.05
N VAL A 28 -5.26 2.09 -3.24
CA VAL A 28 -5.67 2.68 -1.96
C VAL A 28 -5.43 4.19 -1.96
N GLU A 29 -6.18 4.89 -1.11
CA GLU A 29 -6.03 6.32 -0.83
C GLU A 29 -5.72 6.50 0.65
N GLU A 30 -4.62 7.19 0.96
CA GLU A 30 -4.26 7.56 2.33
C GLU A 30 -5.21 8.65 2.85
N LYS A 31 -5.63 8.53 4.10
CA LYS A 31 -6.76 9.29 4.65
C LYS A 31 -6.51 10.79 4.74
N ASP A 32 -5.30 11.20 5.12
CA ASP A 32 -4.96 12.59 5.44
C ASP A 32 -4.51 13.38 4.21
N THR A 33 -3.58 12.83 3.44
CA THR A 33 -2.98 13.45 2.26
C THR A 33 -3.77 13.24 0.98
N LYS A 34 -4.69 12.26 0.96
CA LYS A 34 -5.38 11.77 -0.25
C LYS A 34 -4.43 11.22 -1.32
N GLY A 35 -3.18 10.92 -0.94
CA GLY A 35 -2.21 10.27 -1.81
C GLY A 35 -2.70 8.87 -2.19
N ARG A 36 -2.52 8.49 -3.45
CA ARG A 36 -2.95 7.20 -3.98
C ARG A 36 -1.77 6.32 -4.34
N VAL A 37 -1.87 5.03 -4.00
CA VAL A 37 -0.83 4.04 -4.30
C VAL A 37 -1.48 2.81 -4.90
N TYR A 38 -0.89 2.28 -5.97
CA TYR A 38 -1.32 1.07 -6.65
C TYR A 38 -0.38 -0.09 -6.31
N PHE A 39 -0.98 -1.22 -5.93
CA PHE A 39 -0.33 -2.49 -5.61
C PHE A 39 -0.79 -3.52 -6.62
N GLY A 40 0.13 -4.05 -7.43
CA GLY A 40 -0.22 -4.90 -8.57
C GLY A 40 -0.26 -6.40 -8.28
N ARG A 41 0.20 -6.83 -7.10
CA ARG A 41 0.49 -8.24 -6.79
C ARG A 41 -0.05 -8.67 -5.43
N VAL A 42 -1.19 -8.12 -5.01
CA VAL A 42 -1.89 -8.63 -3.82
C VAL A 42 -2.46 -10.01 -4.14
N SER A 43 -2.34 -10.98 -3.22
CA SER A 43 -2.83 -12.35 -3.46
C SER A 43 -4.32 -12.36 -3.83
N GLY A 44 -4.67 -13.11 -4.89
CA GLY A 44 -6.06 -13.28 -5.33
C GLY A 44 -6.97 -13.94 -4.28
N GLU A 45 -6.40 -14.72 -3.36
CA GLU A 45 -7.13 -15.44 -2.30
C GLU A 45 -7.65 -14.52 -1.20
N ILE A 46 -7.09 -13.32 -1.04
CA ILE A 46 -7.47 -12.39 0.02
C ILE A 46 -8.71 -11.61 -0.41
N GLU A 47 -9.84 -11.75 0.28
CA GLU A 47 -11.03 -10.95 0.02
C GLU A 47 -10.75 -9.47 0.32
N ILE A 48 -10.87 -8.62 -0.70
CA ILE A 48 -10.61 -7.18 -0.62
C ILE A 48 -11.67 -6.48 -1.47
N SER A 49 -12.32 -5.48 -0.90
CA SER A 49 -13.37 -4.70 -1.54
C SER A 49 -13.09 -3.20 -1.45
N PRO A 50 -13.58 -2.40 -2.41
CA PRO A 50 -13.62 -0.95 -2.25
C PRO A 50 -14.34 -0.57 -0.97
N GLY A 51 -13.71 0.28 -0.17
CA GLY A 51 -14.21 0.69 1.13
C GLY A 51 -13.41 0.14 2.31
N ASP A 52 -12.69 -0.96 2.13
CA ASP A 52 -11.91 -1.61 3.19
C ASP A 52 -10.75 -0.74 3.68
N THR A 53 -10.35 -0.95 4.93
CA THR A 53 -9.26 -0.22 5.59
C THR A 53 -8.01 -1.09 5.66
N PHE A 54 -6.89 -0.54 5.21
CA PHE A 54 -5.56 -1.15 5.28
C PHE A 54 -4.54 -0.11 5.78
N TYR A 55 -3.28 -0.51 5.88
CA TYR A 55 -2.22 0.35 6.38
C TYR A 55 -1.04 0.42 5.41
N LEU A 56 -0.49 1.61 5.22
CA LEU A 56 0.72 1.85 4.46
C LEU A 56 1.92 1.97 5.41
N GLY A 57 2.98 1.23 5.13
CA GLY A 57 4.30 1.49 5.69
C GLY A 57 5.21 2.09 4.62
N VAL A 58 5.94 3.15 4.96
CA VAL A 58 6.80 3.89 4.03
C VAL A 58 8.25 3.77 4.49
N ARG A 59 9.14 3.45 3.54
CA ARG A 59 10.58 3.41 3.76
C ARG A 59 11.29 4.24 2.70
N PRO A 60 12.06 5.28 3.06
CA PRO A 60 12.84 6.04 2.10
C PRO A 60 13.91 5.17 1.45
N LEU A 61 14.21 5.45 0.19
CA LEU A 61 15.26 4.83 -0.61
C LEU A 61 16.22 5.92 -1.06
N TYR A 62 17.52 5.66 -0.93
CA TYR A 62 18.57 6.65 -1.24
C TYR A 62 19.40 6.27 -2.47
N GLU A 63 19.25 5.04 -2.98
CA GLU A 63 20.18 4.45 -3.97
C GLU A 63 19.50 4.04 -5.29
N ILE A 64 18.21 4.28 -5.46
CA ILE A 64 17.48 3.94 -6.69
C ILE A 64 17.16 5.22 -7.46
N GLU A 65 17.68 5.32 -8.68
CA GLU A 65 17.39 6.43 -9.60
C GLU A 65 15.87 6.48 -9.89
N ASP A 66 15.29 7.68 -9.86
CA ASP A 66 13.86 7.96 -10.07
C ASP A 66 12.88 7.33 -9.06
N LYS A 67 13.36 6.73 -7.96
CA LYS A 67 12.52 6.20 -6.88
C LYS A 67 12.98 6.66 -5.53
N THR A 68 12.04 7.21 -4.76
CA THR A 68 12.35 7.86 -3.48
C THR A 68 11.89 7.04 -2.30
N MET A 69 10.90 6.16 -2.48
CA MET A 69 10.29 5.42 -1.39
C MET A 69 9.84 4.02 -1.81
N ARG A 70 9.98 3.07 -0.89
CA ARG A 70 9.24 1.82 -0.91
C ARG A 70 7.99 1.99 -0.04
N VAL A 71 6.84 1.69 -0.62
CA VAL A 71 5.55 1.68 0.09
C VAL A 71 5.08 0.23 0.18
N THR A 72 4.70 -0.21 1.38
CA THR A 72 4.22 -1.57 1.64
C THR A 72 2.79 -1.51 2.16
N LEU A 73 1.93 -2.38 1.65
CA LEU A 73 0.54 -2.53 2.08
C LEU A 73 0.46 -3.62 3.15
N TYR A 74 -0.23 -3.32 4.25
CA TYR A 74 -0.45 -4.21 5.38
C TYR A 74 -1.93 -4.32 5.71
N ASP A 75 -2.36 -5.49 6.19
CA ASP A 75 -3.66 -5.65 6.87
C ASP A 75 -3.60 -5.17 8.33
N ALA A 76 -4.73 -5.33 9.03
CA ALA A 76 -4.88 -4.94 10.43
C ALA A 76 -4.03 -5.78 11.41
N GLU A 77 -3.49 -6.91 10.97
CA GLU A 77 -2.62 -7.80 11.77
C GLU A 77 -1.13 -7.61 11.41
N ASP A 78 -0.78 -6.50 10.76
CA ASP A 78 0.58 -6.20 10.30
C ASP A 78 1.14 -7.21 9.28
N LYS A 79 0.28 -8.00 8.63
CA LYS A 79 0.72 -8.90 7.56
C LYS A 79 0.93 -8.12 6.27
N LYS A 80 2.10 -8.31 5.67
CA LYS A 80 2.46 -7.72 4.37
C LYS A 80 1.63 -8.35 3.26
N LEU A 81 0.94 -7.52 2.49
CA LEU A 81 0.09 -7.95 1.37
C LEU A 81 0.79 -7.77 0.02
N ASP A 82 1.44 -6.62 -0.18
CA ASP A 82 2.24 -6.30 -1.35
C ASP A 82 3.12 -5.07 -1.06
N TRP A 83 4.00 -4.68 -2.00
CA TRP A 83 4.76 -3.45 -1.94
C TRP A 83 5.02 -2.88 -3.34
N THR A 84 5.30 -1.58 -3.41
CA THR A 84 5.64 -0.89 -4.65
C THR A 84 6.73 0.17 -4.40
N LEU A 85 7.33 0.66 -5.49
CA LEU A 85 8.29 1.76 -5.48
C LEU A 85 7.63 3.02 -6.03
N VAL A 86 7.68 4.10 -5.26
CA VAL A 86 7.15 5.42 -5.65
C VAL A 86 8.31 6.34 -6.03
#